data_AF-A0A441UUZ5-F1
#
_entry.id   AF-A0A441UUZ5-F1
#
_cell.length_a   1.000
_cell.length_b   1.000
_cell.length_c   1.000
_cell.angle_alpha   90.00
_cell.angle_beta   90.00
_cell.angle_gamma   90.00
#
_symmetry.space_group_name_H-M   'P 1'
#
loop_
_entity.id
_entity.type
_entity.pdbx_description
1 polymer ?
#
loop_
_entity_poly.entity_id
_entity_poly.type
_entity_poly.pdbx_seq_one_letter_code
_entity_poly.pdbx_strand_id
1 'polypeptide(L)'
;FDPMERAFHNLAKERGLGREQLNSPDRKLVRTYGLRPDLLAMSNVWWSALAGDNCLVAAKGSPEAIAALCHLSADRVASVKVSVNAMATEGLRVLGVARASHAGDQLPDKQTGFDFEFMGLVGLADPLRPGVPDAVSDCRAAGIKVIMITGDYPATARAIAGEAGLDFEDVVTGEMLKTLDEAALSARVKTATVFARIMPEQKLAIVRA
;
A
#
# COMPACT_ATOMS: atom_id res chain seq x y z
N PHE A 1 16.02 2.42 6.33
CA PHE A 1 14.55 2.43 6.45
C PHE A 1 14.02 3.57 5.64
N ASP A 2 13.11 3.28 4.72
CA ASP A 2 12.33 4.33 4.04
C ASP A 2 11.46 5.11 5.06
N PRO A 3 10.87 6.26 4.68
CA PRO A 3 10.06 7.07 5.60
C PRO A 3 8.91 6.30 6.27
N MET A 4 8.27 5.35 5.59
CA MET A 4 7.18 4.56 6.16
C MET A 4 7.69 3.53 7.16
N GLU A 5 8.80 2.85 6.85
CA GLU A 5 9.44 1.94 7.82
C GLU A 5 9.87 2.68 9.09
N ARG A 6 10.39 3.90 8.95
CA ARG A 6 10.69 4.76 10.10
C ARG A 6 9.44 5.08 10.93
N ALA A 7 8.30 5.34 10.29
CA ALA A 7 7.04 5.58 10.99
C ALA A 7 6.63 4.39 11.87
N PHE A 8 6.75 3.15 11.36
CA PHE A 8 6.51 1.95 12.17
C PHE A 8 7.47 1.82 13.35
N HIS A 9 8.76 2.10 13.16
CA HIS A 9 9.73 2.06 14.25
C HIS A 9 9.48 3.13 15.31
N ASN A 10 9.07 4.34 14.90
CA ASN A 10 8.70 5.40 15.83
C ASN A 10 7.46 5.03 16.63
N LEU A 11 6.41 4.55 15.96
CA LEU A 11 5.19 4.08 16.63
C LEU A 11 5.49 2.96 17.63
N ALA A 12 6.34 2.00 17.26
CA ALA A 12 6.77 0.94 18.18
C ALA A 12 7.44 1.50 19.43
N LYS A 13 8.37 2.46 19.25
CA LYS A 13 9.06 3.14 20.36
C LYS A 13 8.09 3.90 21.26
N GLU A 14 7.14 4.64 20.68
CA GLU A 14 6.10 5.38 21.42
C GLU A 14 5.18 4.45 22.22
N ARG A 15 4.92 3.24 21.70
CA ARG A 15 4.15 2.20 22.39
C ARG A 15 4.97 1.38 23.38
N GLY A 16 6.23 1.74 23.61
CA GLY A 16 7.12 1.03 24.53
C GLY A 16 7.56 -0.35 24.04
N LEU A 17 7.36 -0.67 22.77
CA LEU A 17 7.86 -1.88 22.14
C LEU A 17 9.35 -1.70 21.87
N GLY A 18 10.18 -2.15 22.81
CA GLY A 18 11.63 -2.02 22.73
C GLY A 18 12.22 -2.81 21.55
N ARG A 19 13.35 -2.34 20.99
CA ARG A 19 14.09 -3.09 19.96
C ARG A 19 14.45 -4.50 20.41
N GLU A 20 14.71 -4.72 21.71
CA GLU A 20 15.01 -6.04 22.27
C GLU A 20 13.79 -6.98 22.28
N GLN A 21 12.56 -6.45 22.35
CA GLN A 21 11.34 -7.25 22.27
C GLN A 21 10.98 -7.59 20.81
N LEU A 22 11.28 -6.67 19.88
CA LEU A 22 11.03 -6.87 18.44
C LEU A 22 12.12 -7.71 17.77
N ASN A 23 13.38 -7.50 18.16
CA ASN A 23 14.58 -8.21 17.71
C ASN A 23 15.16 -9.04 18.86
N SER A 24 14.31 -9.79 19.58
CA SER A 24 14.79 -10.74 20.57
C SER A 24 15.83 -11.66 19.89
N PRO A 25 16.99 -11.91 20.52
CA PRO A 25 18.00 -12.81 19.97
C PRO A 25 17.44 -14.22 19.69
N ASP A 26 16.32 -14.57 20.33
CA ASP A 26 15.63 -15.85 20.16
C ASP A 26 14.72 -15.89 18.93
N ARG A 27 14.54 -14.76 18.22
CA ARG A 27 13.77 -14.69 16.95
C ARG A 27 14.70 -14.59 15.75
N LYS A 28 14.66 -15.60 14.88
CA LYS A 28 15.42 -15.63 13.64
C LYS A 28 14.49 -15.45 12.44
N LEU A 29 14.77 -14.47 11.59
CA LEU A 29 14.11 -14.36 10.29
C LEU A 29 14.55 -15.54 9.42
N VAL A 30 13.61 -16.41 9.03
CA VAL A 30 13.90 -17.64 8.28
C VAL A 30 13.57 -17.47 6.80
N ARG A 31 12.49 -16.75 6.48
CA ARG A 31 12.05 -16.55 5.09
C ARG A 31 11.32 -15.23 4.91
N THR A 32 11.55 -14.63 3.75
CA THR A 32 10.80 -13.47 3.25
C THR A 32 10.13 -13.86 1.94
N TYR A 33 8.82 -13.65 1.88
CA TYR A 33 8.04 -13.67 0.64
C TYR A 33 7.87 -12.22 0.18
N GLY A 34 8.56 -11.88 -0.91
CA GLY A 34 8.55 -10.54 -1.48
C GLY A 34 7.25 -10.18 -2.18
N LEU A 35 7.12 -8.89 -2.51
CA LEU A 35 6.01 -8.36 -3.28
C LEU A 35 5.96 -8.99 -4.68
N ARG A 36 4.77 -9.35 -5.16
CA ARG A 36 4.58 -9.83 -6.53
C ARG A 36 3.43 -9.08 -7.21
N PRO A 37 3.41 -8.97 -8.55
CA PRO A 37 2.32 -8.30 -9.27
C PRO A 37 0.93 -8.93 -9.02
N ASP A 38 0.88 -10.25 -8.82
CA ASP A 38 -0.35 -10.99 -8.50
C ASP A 38 -0.78 -10.84 -7.03
N LEU A 39 0.13 -10.41 -6.16
CA LEU A 39 -0.10 -10.32 -4.73
C LEU A 39 0.68 -9.15 -4.13
N LEU A 40 -0.02 -8.02 -3.97
CA LEU A 40 0.53 -6.79 -3.42
C LEU A 40 0.65 -6.83 -1.89
N ALA A 41 1.27 -7.89 -1.37
CA ALA A 41 1.60 -8.08 0.03
C ALA A 41 2.96 -8.77 0.16
N MET A 42 3.66 -8.46 1.23
CA MET A 42 4.88 -9.16 1.63
C MET A 42 4.65 -9.89 2.95
N SER A 43 5.36 -10.99 3.16
CA SER A 43 5.28 -11.77 4.39
C SER A 43 6.66 -12.17 4.86
N ASN A 44 6.88 -12.12 6.16
CA ASN A 44 8.12 -12.53 6.79
C ASN A 44 7.81 -13.62 7.82
N VAL A 45 8.69 -14.61 7.90
CA VAL A 45 8.59 -15.76 8.81
C VAL A 45 9.72 -15.68 9.81
N TRP A 46 9.36 -15.62 11.09
CA TRP A 46 10.29 -15.65 12.20
C TRP A 46 10.10 -16.91 13.01
N TRP A 47 11.19 -17.67 13.15
CA TRP A 47 11.25 -18.79 14.07
C TRP A 47 11.63 -18.31 15.46
N SER A 48 11.09 -18.94 16.50
CA SER A 48 11.38 -18.62 17.90
C SER A 48 11.52 -19.89 18.73
N ALA A 49 12.70 -20.14 19.31
CA ALA A 49 12.95 -21.27 20.21
C ALA A 49 11.98 -21.29 21.40
N LEU A 50 11.63 -20.10 21.91
CA LEU A 50 10.71 -19.91 23.03
C LEU A 50 9.24 -20.19 22.70
N ALA A 51 8.89 -20.34 21.42
CA ALA A 51 7.52 -20.57 20.96
C ALA A 51 7.23 -22.06 20.67
N GLY A 52 8.10 -22.97 21.13
CA GLY A 52 7.94 -24.42 20.93
C GLY A 52 8.01 -24.83 19.47
N ASP A 53 9.05 -24.34 18.75
CA ASP A 53 9.30 -24.57 17.32
C ASP A 53 8.23 -24.02 16.35
N ASN A 54 7.30 -23.19 16.84
CA ASN A 54 6.36 -22.49 15.97
C ASN A 54 7.00 -21.24 15.33
N CYS A 55 6.67 -21.04 14.06
CA CYS A 55 7.03 -19.84 13.32
C CYS A 55 5.90 -18.81 13.39
N LEU A 56 6.24 -17.58 13.76
CA LEU A 56 5.38 -16.41 13.56
C LEU A 56 5.51 -15.95 12.12
N VAL A 57 4.39 -15.84 11.42
CA VAL A 57 4.34 -15.22 10.09
C VAL A 57 3.61 -13.89 10.23
N ALA A 58 4.20 -12.80 9.74
CA ALA A 58 3.52 -11.52 9.66
C ALA A 58 3.48 -11.04 8.21
N ALA A 59 2.32 -10.55 7.79
CA ALA A 59 2.10 -10.01 6.46
C ALA A 59 1.65 -8.55 6.52
N LYS A 60 2.14 -7.76 5.58
CA LYS A 60 1.65 -6.40 5.32
C LYS A 60 1.50 -6.17 3.82
N GLY A 61 0.51 -5.39 3.43
CA GLY A 61 0.24 -5.15 2.01
C GLY A 61 -0.94 -4.23 1.77
N SER A 62 -1.39 -4.17 0.53
CA SER A 62 -2.67 -3.53 0.21
C SER A 62 -3.81 -4.17 1.00
N PRO A 63 -4.84 -3.41 1.40
CA PRO A 63 -5.97 -3.95 2.14
C PRO A 63 -6.64 -5.13 1.44
N GLU A 64 -6.72 -5.12 0.10
CA GLU A 64 -7.34 -6.20 -0.68
C GLU A 64 -6.48 -7.45 -0.71
N ALA A 65 -5.16 -7.31 -0.88
CA ALA A 65 -4.25 -8.45 -0.87
C ALA A 65 -4.25 -9.14 0.50
N ILE A 66 -4.32 -8.37 1.58
CA ILE A 66 -4.38 -8.91 2.95
C ILE A 66 -5.74 -9.55 3.22
N ALA A 67 -6.84 -8.93 2.80
CA ALA A 67 -8.17 -9.53 2.91
C ALA A 67 -8.27 -10.87 2.15
N ALA A 68 -7.65 -10.94 0.96
CA ALA A 68 -7.56 -12.17 0.18
C ALA A 68 -6.71 -13.25 0.88
N LEU A 69 -5.55 -12.88 1.43
CA LEU A 69 -4.69 -13.80 2.19
C LEU A 69 -5.36 -14.36 3.44
N CYS A 70 -6.23 -13.58 4.08
CA CYS A 70 -6.98 -14.03 5.26
C CYS A 70 -8.29 -14.74 4.91
N HIS A 71 -8.58 -14.96 3.61
CA HIS A 71 -9.82 -15.55 3.12
C HIS A 71 -11.09 -14.91 3.72
N LEU A 72 -11.10 -13.58 3.85
CA LEU A 72 -12.22 -12.87 4.48
C LEU A 72 -13.52 -13.06 3.69
N SER A 73 -14.64 -13.20 4.42
CA SER A 73 -15.98 -13.23 3.82
C SER A 73 -16.31 -11.91 3.13
N ALA A 74 -17.26 -11.94 2.18
CA ALA A 74 -17.68 -10.75 1.44
C ALA A 74 -18.11 -9.59 2.36
N ASP A 75 -18.87 -9.89 3.43
CA ASP A 75 -19.31 -8.89 4.40
C ASP A 75 -18.14 -8.26 5.16
N ARG A 76 -17.13 -9.08 5.54
CA ARG A 76 -15.92 -8.58 6.19
C ARG A 76 -15.08 -7.74 5.24
N VAL A 77 -14.97 -8.13 3.97
CA VAL A 77 -14.32 -7.32 2.93
C VAL A 77 -15.02 -5.97 2.77
N ALA A 78 -16.35 -5.96 2.73
CA ALA A 78 -17.14 -4.72 2.63
C ALA A 78 -16.92 -3.81 3.85
N SER A 79 -16.93 -4.36 5.06
CA SER A 79 -16.64 -3.61 6.28
C SER A 79 -15.23 -3.01 6.29
N VAL A 80 -14.21 -3.80 5.90
CA VAL A 80 -12.83 -3.31 5.78
C VAL A 80 -12.72 -2.19 4.75
N LYS A 81 -13.40 -2.31 3.60
CA LYS A 81 -13.41 -1.25 2.58
C LYS A 81 -13.96 0.08 3.09
N VAL A 82 -14.98 0.06 3.95
CA VAL A 82 -15.51 1.29 4.58
C VAL A 82 -14.42 1.96 5.43
N SER A 83 -13.70 1.21 6.26
CA SER A 83 -12.60 1.76 7.07
C SER A 83 -11.43 2.25 6.22
N VAL A 84 -11.08 1.55 5.15
CA VAL A 84 -10.05 1.99 4.19
C VAL A 84 -10.44 3.33 3.57
N ASN A 85 -11.69 3.48 3.11
CA ASN A 85 -12.16 4.72 2.50
C ASN A 85 -12.18 5.89 3.49
N ALA A 86 -12.56 5.65 4.75
CA ALA A 86 -12.51 6.68 5.79
C ALA A 86 -11.08 7.21 5.97
N MET A 87 -10.10 6.32 6.20
CA MET A 87 -8.69 6.70 6.34
C MET A 87 -8.13 7.35 5.07
N ALA A 88 -8.49 6.85 3.89
CA ALA A 88 -8.02 7.39 2.62
C ALA A 88 -8.57 8.79 2.34
N THR A 89 -9.78 9.10 2.79
CA THR A 89 -10.38 10.45 2.66
C THR A 89 -9.63 11.49 3.49
N GLU A 90 -8.99 11.05 4.59
CA GLU A 90 -8.07 11.86 5.39
C GLU A 90 -6.66 11.98 4.77
N GLY A 91 -6.47 11.53 3.53
CA GLY A 91 -5.16 11.59 2.85
C GLY A 91 -4.16 10.54 3.35
N LEU A 92 -4.59 9.55 4.13
CA LEU A 92 -3.70 8.51 4.64
C LEU A 92 -3.45 7.42 3.57
N ARG A 93 -2.21 6.94 3.54
CA ARG A 93 -1.86 5.68 2.87
C ARG A 93 -2.22 4.51 3.78
N VAL A 94 -3.08 3.61 3.29
CA VAL A 94 -3.64 2.52 4.10
C VAL A 94 -2.98 1.18 3.76
N LEU A 95 -2.53 0.46 4.78
CA LEU A 95 -2.01 -0.90 4.68
C LEU A 95 -2.87 -1.86 5.51
N GLY A 96 -3.08 -3.07 4.99
CA GLY A 96 -3.58 -4.19 5.78
C GLY A 96 -2.43 -4.90 6.50
N VAL A 97 -2.72 -5.44 7.68
CA VAL A 97 -1.80 -6.29 8.43
C VAL A 97 -2.46 -7.60 8.84
N ALA A 98 -1.71 -8.68 8.76
CA ALA A 98 -2.17 -10.02 9.12
C ALA A 98 -1.05 -10.82 9.80
N ARG A 99 -1.42 -11.85 10.55
CA ARG A 99 -0.49 -12.78 11.16
C ARG A 99 -0.92 -14.22 10.92
N ALA A 100 0.02 -15.15 10.92
CA ALA A 100 -0.26 -16.58 11.00
C ALA A 100 0.72 -17.23 11.98
N SER A 101 0.35 -18.42 12.46
CA SER A 101 1.25 -19.32 13.17
C SER A 101 1.45 -20.55 12.30
N HIS A 102 2.70 -20.98 12.11
CA HIS A 102 3.03 -22.17 11.33
C HIS A 102 3.84 -23.14 12.18
N ALA A 103 3.36 -24.39 12.27
CA ALA A 103 4.06 -25.45 12.97
C ALA A 103 4.91 -26.28 11.98
N GLY A 104 6.16 -26.55 12.36
CA GLY A 104 7.07 -27.40 11.60
C GLY A 104 8.02 -26.66 10.66
N ASP A 105 9.04 -27.39 10.21
CA ASP A 105 10.21 -26.83 9.52
C ASP A 105 9.96 -26.53 8.03
N GLN A 106 8.96 -27.19 7.44
CA GLN A 106 8.65 -27.03 6.01
C GLN A 106 7.74 -25.82 5.80
N LEU A 107 8.32 -24.75 5.27
CA LEU A 107 7.59 -23.55 4.91
C LEU A 107 6.96 -23.70 3.50
N PRO A 108 5.69 -23.31 3.30
CA PRO A 108 5.04 -23.31 1.99
C PRO A 108 5.83 -22.56 0.92
N ASP A 109 5.68 -22.90 -0.36
CA ASP A 109 6.37 -22.16 -1.43
C ASP A 109 5.85 -20.72 -1.61
N LYS A 110 4.57 -20.51 -1.28
CA LYS A 110 3.87 -19.23 -1.42
C LYS A 110 3.22 -18.86 -0.10
N GLN A 111 3.19 -17.56 0.20
CA GLN A 111 2.54 -17.06 1.41
C GLN A 111 1.03 -17.38 1.49
N THR A 112 0.36 -17.68 0.38
CA THR A 112 -1.04 -18.14 0.37
C THR A 112 -1.25 -19.51 1.02
N GLY A 113 -0.18 -20.24 1.32
CA GLY A 113 -0.25 -21.52 2.04
C GLY A 113 -0.34 -21.38 3.56
N PHE A 114 -0.35 -20.16 4.10
CA PHE A 114 -0.56 -19.92 5.53
C PHE A 114 -2.00 -19.52 5.83
N ASP A 115 -2.50 -19.96 6.98
CA ASP A 115 -3.81 -19.53 7.50
C ASP A 115 -3.66 -18.19 8.22
N PHE A 116 -3.76 -17.10 7.46
CA PHE A 116 -3.66 -15.75 8.00
C PHE A 116 -4.92 -15.30 8.74
N GLU A 117 -4.70 -14.74 9.93
CA GLU A 117 -5.66 -13.95 10.69
C GLU A 117 -5.49 -12.47 10.36
N PHE A 118 -6.60 -11.80 9.99
CA PHE A 118 -6.62 -10.37 9.76
C PHE A 118 -6.49 -9.59 11.07
N MET A 119 -5.44 -8.79 11.20
CA MET A 119 -5.14 -8.06 12.44
C MET A 119 -5.66 -6.62 12.43
N GLY A 120 -5.80 -6.01 11.26
CA GLY A 120 -6.30 -4.65 11.15
C GLY A 120 -5.74 -3.86 9.97
N LEU A 121 -5.97 -2.54 10.03
CA LEU A 121 -5.46 -1.56 9.09
C LEU A 121 -4.50 -0.61 9.80
N VAL A 122 -3.54 -0.09 9.04
CA VAL A 122 -2.65 1.00 9.47
C VAL A 122 -2.74 2.12 8.45
N GLY A 123 -3.10 3.32 8.91
CA GLY A 123 -3.01 4.55 8.13
C GLY A 123 -1.68 5.25 8.37
N LEU A 124 -0.98 5.62 7.30
CA LEU A 124 0.26 6.38 7.34
C LEU A 124 0.06 7.70 6.61
N ALA A 125 0.39 8.81 7.27
CA ALA A 125 0.48 10.09 6.59
C ALA A 125 1.76 10.10 5.73
N ASP A 126 1.61 10.48 4.46
CA ASP A 126 2.72 10.75 3.54
C ASP A 126 2.56 12.19 3.02
N PRO A 127 2.88 13.19 3.86
CA PRO A 127 2.57 14.58 3.55
C PRO A 127 3.40 15.08 2.35
N LEU A 128 2.82 16.03 1.61
CA LEU A 128 3.55 16.72 0.56
C LEU A 128 4.83 17.36 1.09
N ARG A 129 5.89 17.32 0.27
CA ARG A 129 7.12 18.03 0.60
C ARG A 129 6.85 19.55 0.64
N PRO A 130 7.47 20.29 1.57
CA PRO A 130 7.42 21.75 1.53
C PRO A 130 7.82 22.27 0.14
N GLY A 131 7.05 23.21 -0.41
CA GLY A 131 7.27 23.82 -1.72
C GLY A 131 6.64 23.07 -2.91
N VAL A 132 6.03 21.89 -2.71
CA VAL A 132 5.29 21.22 -3.81
C VAL A 132 4.13 22.07 -4.34
N PRO A 133 3.27 22.68 -3.50
CA PRO A 133 2.19 23.53 -4.01
C PRO A 133 2.70 24.72 -4.85
N ASP A 134 3.78 25.36 -4.40
CA ASP A 134 4.40 26.48 -5.12
C ASP A 134 4.97 26.03 -6.47
N ALA A 135 5.68 24.90 -6.50
CA ALA A 135 6.21 24.33 -7.73
C ALA A 135 5.11 23.94 -8.74
N VAL A 136 3.99 23.38 -8.25
CA VAL A 136 2.82 23.09 -9.10
C VAL A 136 2.23 24.37 -9.66
N SER A 137 2.10 25.42 -8.84
CA SER A 137 1.63 26.74 -9.27
C SER A 137 2.53 27.34 -10.35
N ASP A 138 3.86 27.30 -10.17
CA ASP A 138 4.83 27.81 -11.14
C ASP A 138 4.75 27.06 -12.48
N CYS A 139 4.67 25.71 -12.45
CA CYS A 139 4.48 24.90 -13.64
C CYS A 139 3.21 25.32 -14.39
N ARG A 140 2.10 25.50 -13.67
CA ARG A 140 0.83 25.92 -14.27
C ARG A 140 0.91 27.31 -14.88
N ALA A 141 1.55 28.27 -14.19
CA ALA A 141 1.75 29.62 -14.70
C ALA A 141 2.59 29.64 -15.99
N ALA A 142 3.51 28.68 -16.14
CA ALA A 142 4.30 28.46 -17.36
C ALA A 142 3.55 27.68 -18.47
N GLY A 143 2.29 27.29 -18.26
CA GLY A 143 1.52 26.48 -19.21
C GLY A 143 1.92 25.00 -19.25
N ILE A 144 2.65 24.52 -18.24
CA ILE A 144 3.07 23.12 -18.11
C ILE A 144 1.98 22.34 -17.36
N LYS A 145 1.45 21.30 -18.01
CA LYS A 145 0.49 20.40 -17.39
C LYS A 145 1.21 19.46 -16.40
N VAL A 146 0.81 19.52 -15.13
CA VAL A 146 1.28 18.60 -14.09
C VAL A 146 0.31 17.44 -13.96
N ILE A 147 0.84 16.21 -13.99
CA ILE A 147 0.05 14.98 -13.83
C ILE A 147 0.58 14.20 -12.62
N MET A 148 -0.31 13.84 -11.70
CA MET A 148 -0.01 12.95 -10.59
C MET A 148 -0.30 11.49 -10.96
N ILE A 149 0.67 10.61 -10.73
CA ILE A 149 0.56 9.16 -10.94
C ILE A 149 0.96 8.43 -9.67
N THR A 150 -0.01 7.84 -8.97
CA THR A 150 0.22 7.12 -7.70
C THR A 150 -0.35 5.69 -7.69
N GLY A 151 0.24 4.84 -6.86
CA GLY A 151 -0.30 3.53 -6.49
C GLY A 151 -1.31 3.58 -5.34
N ASP A 152 -1.53 4.76 -4.74
CA ASP A 152 -2.43 4.93 -3.62
C ASP A 152 -3.91 4.78 -4.01
N TYR A 153 -4.75 4.74 -2.99
CA TYR A 153 -6.21 4.70 -3.15
C TYR A 153 -6.74 5.96 -3.83
N PRO A 154 -7.84 5.89 -4.60
CA PRO A 154 -8.38 7.05 -5.30
C PRO A 154 -8.74 8.22 -4.37
N ALA A 155 -9.26 7.93 -3.18
CA ALA A 155 -9.57 8.95 -2.18
C ALA A 155 -8.30 9.64 -1.63
N THR A 156 -7.24 8.87 -1.34
CA THR A 156 -5.93 9.43 -0.94
C THR A 156 -5.36 10.29 -2.05
N ALA A 157 -5.39 9.81 -3.30
CA ALA A 157 -4.90 10.56 -4.44
C ALA A 157 -5.67 11.87 -4.63
N ARG A 158 -7.00 11.85 -4.48
CA ARG A 158 -7.83 13.06 -4.52
C ARG A 158 -7.44 14.06 -3.44
N ALA A 159 -7.25 13.62 -2.20
CA ALA A 159 -6.84 14.49 -1.09
C ALA A 159 -5.47 15.14 -1.37
N ILE A 160 -4.46 14.33 -1.70
CA ILE A 160 -3.09 14.80 -1.97
C ILE A 160 -3.03 15.70 -3.21
N ALA A 161 -3.80 15.42 -4.26
CA ALA A 161 -3.88 16.27 -5.44
C ALA A 161 -4.47 17.65 -5.10
N GLY A 162 -5.49 17.70 -4.24
CA GLY A 162 -6.07 18.94 -3.75
C GLY A 162 -5.05 19.75 -2.93
N GLU A 163 -4.34 19.11 -2.01
CA GLU A 163 -3.26 19.74 -1.24
C GLU A 163 -2.12 20.27 -2.14
N ALA A 164 -1.82 19.57 -3.24
CA ALA A 164 -0.79 19.97 -4.19
C ALA A 164 -1.22 21.14 -5.10
N GLY A 165 -2.49 21.56 -5.07
CA GLY A 165 -3.01 22.59 -5.96
C GLY A 165 -3.18 22.13 -7.42
N LEU A 166 -3.35 20.83 -7.63
CA LEU A 166 -3.68 20.29 -8.95
C LEU A 166 -5.15 20.56 -9.27
N ASP A 167 -5.43 21.05 -10.47
CA ASP A 167 -6.78 21.10 -10.99
C ASP A 167 -7.13 19.73 -11.60
N PHE A 168 -8.19 19.11 -11.11
CA PHE A 168 -8.68 17.83 -11.61
C PHE A 168 -10.19 17.72 -11.43
N GLU A 169 -10.87 17.19 -12.45
CA GLU A 169 -12.31 16.91 -12.38
C GLU A 169 -12.56 15.52 -11.78
N ASP A 170 -11.73 14.55 -12.13
CA ASP A 170 -11.85 13.17 -11.73
C ASP A 170 -10.49 12.47 -11.52
N VAL A 171 -10.56 11.27 -10.94
CA VAL A 171 -9.42 10.42 -10.65
C VAL A 171 -9.52 9.18 -11.53
N VAL A 172 -8.56 8.98 -12.41
CA VAL A 172 -8.50 7.79 -13.27
C VAL A 172 -7.85 6.65 -12.50
N THR A 173 -8.52 5.51 -12.42
CA THR A 173 -7.97 4.33 -11.77
C THR A 173 -7.24 3.41 -12.75
N GLY A 174 -6.29 2.63 -12.25
CA GLY A 174 -5.65 1.58 -13.04
C GLY A 174 -6.63 0.56 -13.61
N GLU A 175 -7.79 0.32 -12.97
CA GLU A 175 -8.83 -0.55 -13.52
C GLU A 175 -9.53 0.09 -14.73
N MET A 176 -9.86 1.38 -14.66
CA MET A 176 -10.42 2.11 -15.80
C MET A 176 -9.46 2.12 -16.99
N LEU A 177 -8.15 2.23 -16.75
CA LEU A 177 -7.18 2.20 -17.84
C LEU A 177 -7.15 0.86 -18.58
N LYS A 178 -7.43 -0.26 -17.90
CA LYS A 178 -7.42 -1.59 -18.55
C LYS A 178 -8.54 -1.75 -19.58
N THR A 179 -9.59 -0.94 -19.51
CA THR A 179 -10.72 -1.01 -20.43
C THR A 179 -10.56 -0.08 -21.63
N LEU A 180 -9.50 0.73 -21.68
CA LEU A 180 -9.25 1.68 -22.77
C LEU A 180 -8.31 1.05 -23.81
N ASP A 181 -8.59 1.33 -25.07
CA ASP A 181 -7.61 1.13 -26.14
C ASP A 181 -6.58 2.27 -26.17
N GLU A 182 -5.58 2.16 -27.04
CA GLU A 182 -4.48 3.13 -27.13
C GLU A 182 -4.96 4.55 -27.49
N ALA A 183 -5.93 4.66 -28.41
CA ALA A 183 -6.47 5.94 -28.84
C ALA A 183 -7.26 6.62 -27.70
N ALA A 184 -8.11 5.86 -27.00
CA ALA A 184 -8.86 6.33 -25.85
C ALA A 184 -7.94 6.66 -24.68
N LEU A 185 -6.85 5.90 -24.47
CA LEU A 185 -5.82 6.20 -23.47
C LEU A 185 -5.15 7.55 -23.76
N SER A 186 -4.67 7.77 -24.99
CA SER A 186 -4.03 9.04 -25.37
C SER A 186 -4.99 10.23 -25.23
N ALA A 187 -6.26 10.06 -25.63
CA ALA A 187 -7.29 11.07 -25.41
C ALA A 187 -7.50 11.35 -23.92
N ARG A 188 -7.51 10.29 -23.08
CA ARG A 188 -7.73 10.42 -21.64
C ARG A 188 -6.54 11.08 -20.94
N VAL A 189 -5.31 10.74 -21.30
CA VAL A 189 -4.08 11.34 -20.71
C VAL A 189 -3.99 12.84 -21.00
N LYS A 190 -4.54 13.30 -22.13
CA LYS A 190 -4.63 14.73 -22.46
C LYS A 190 -5.55 15.51 -21.51
N THR A 191 -6.58 14.89 -20.95
CA THR A 191 -7.54 15.57 -20.05
C THR A 191 -7.31 15.26 -18.57
N ALA A 192 -6.90 14.04 -18.21
CA ALA A 192 -6.72 13.65 -16.81
C ALA A 192 -5.45 14.27 -16.21
N THR A 193 -5.51 14.59 -14.92
CA THR A 193 -4.39 15.10 -14.13
C THR A 193 -4.08 14.23 -12.92
N VAL A 194 -5.00 13.33 -12.53
CA VAL A 194 -4.81 12.43 -11.38
C VAL A 194 -5.07 10.99 -11.77
N PHE A 195 -4.05 10.14 -11.60
CA PHE A 195 -4.10 8.70 -11.79
C PHE A 195 -3.78 7.97 -10.48
N ALA A 196 -4.67 7.08 -10.05
CA ALA A 196 -4.57 6.33 -8.80
C ALA A 196 -4.62 4.81 -9.04
N ARG A 197 -4.13 4.02 -8.07
CA ARG A 197 -4.02 2.56 -8.18
C ARG A 197 -3.29 2.11 -9.46
N ILE A 198 -2.28 2.87 -9.87
CA ILE A 198 -1.51 2.61 -11.09
C ILE A 198 -0.38 1.62 -10.81
N MET A 199 -0.39 0.49 -11.52
CA MET A 199 0.69 -0.49 -11.46
C MET A 199 1.94 0.00 -12.21
N PRO A 200 3.15 -0.47 -11.86
CA PRO A 200 4.40 -0.05 -12.51
C PRO A 200 4.34 -0.11 -14.05
N GLU A 201 3.82 -1.20 -14.61
CA GLU A 201 3.63 -1.42 -16.04
C GLU A 201 2.68 -0.41 -16.69
N GLN A 202 1.66 0.05 -15.97
CA GLN A 202 0.69 1.05 -16.45
C GLN A 202 1.29 2.46 -16.47
N LYS A 203 2.29 2.75 -15.63
CA LYS A 203 2.96 4.06 -15.63
C LYS A 203 3.64 4.34 -16.96
N LEU A 204 4.29 3.32 -17.54
CA LEU A 204 4.96 3.45 -18.83
C LEU A 204 3.96 3.72 -19.96
N ALA A 205 2.77 3.12 -19.91
CA ALA A 205 1.72 3.37 -20.89
C ALA A 205 1.23 4.82 -20.82
N ILE A 206 1.01 5.36 -19.62
CA ILE A 206 0.60 6.76 -19.42
C ILE A 206 1.65 7.74 -19.95
N VAL A 207 2.94 7.47 -19.71
CA VAL A 207 4.04 8.35 -20.15
C VAL A 207 4.24 8.33 -21.67
N ARG A 208 3.91 7.22 -22.34
CA ARG A 208 4.04 7.06 -23.79
C ARG A 208 2.88 7.64 -24.60
N ALA A 209 1.70 7.73 -24.00
CA ALA A 209 0.45 8.13 -24.64
C ALA A 209 0.32 9.65 -24.83
#